data_AF-A0A7Z0MVP7-F1
#
_entry.id   AF-A0A7Z0MVP7-F1
#
_cell.length_a   1.000
_cell.length_b   1.000
_cell.length_c   1.000
_cell.angle_alpha   90.00
_cell.angle_beta   90.00
_cell.angle_gamma   90.00
#
_symmetry.space_group_name_H-M   'P 1'
#
loop_
_entity.id
_entity.type
_entity.pdbx_description
1 polymer ?
#
loop_
_entity_poly.entity_id
_entity_poly.type
_entity_poly.pdbx_seq_one_letter_code
_entity_poly.pdbx_strand_id
1 'polypeptide(L)'
;MQRILILGAGFAGLWAAVGAARKLSQSNESSDQIEVLVVNNRPFHSVRVRNYEQDLAPTRVPLADVLDPIGVKWLEGDILGIDIDRREVEVRSGEGLQVIPYARLVVALGSTLVHPNIPGLAAHSFDVDTIEGAEKLQQHLLNLPSSAAGPGRYVAVVIGAGLTGVEIASELPGRLASIAPQAEDVRVILMDRSKIIAEAMGEAQPVIEQAMAALRVALKANAAVKQVTDKGIELADGEMIDAATVVWCGGMRANPLTEQLAVNRDELGRLPVDDCLRVQGLANVFAAGDCARLLVDGRPSVMSCQQSRPMGRYAGHNVVSDLLW
;
A
#
# COMPACT_ATOMS: atom_id res chain seq x y z
N MET A 1 14.23 22.80 20.37
CA MET A 1 13.75 21.42 20.26
C MET A 1 14.03 20.94 18.85
N GLN A 2 14.86 19.92 18.67
CA GLN A 2 15.14 19.32 17.36
C GLN A 2 14.01 18.33 17.02
N ARG A 3 13.57 18.30 15.76
CA ARG A 3 12.48 17.42 15.33
C ARG A 3 12.95 16.32 14.38
N ILE A 4 12.59 15.09 14.71
CA ILE A 4 12.60 13.96 13.78
C ILE A 4 11.19 13.83 13.22
N LEU A 5 11.04 14.10 11.93
CA LEU A 5 9.76 14.02 11.23
C LEU A 5 9.67 12.70 10.46
N ILE A 6 8.59 11.95 10.68
CA ILE A 6 8.33 10.68 10.00
C ILE A 6 7.07 10.87 9.14
N LEU A 7 7.21 10.61 7.84
CA LEU A 7 6.15 10.78 6.86
C LEU A 7 5.47 9.44 6.59
N GLY A 8 4.23 9.31 7.02
CA GLY A 8 3.41 8.11 6.93
C GLY A 8 3.49 7.24 8.19
N ALA A 9 2.36 6.62 8.53
CA ALA A 9 2.25 5.63 9.62
C ALA A 9 1.90 4.23 9.10
N GLY A 10 2.35 3.88 7.88
CA GLY A 10 2.33 2.51 7.37
C GLY A 10 3.30 1.60 8.14
N PHE A 11 3.55 0.39 7.63
CA PHE A 11 4.46 -0.57 8.31
C PHE A 11 5.83 0.04 8.61
N ALA A 12 6.46 0.72 7.65
CA ALA A 12 7.77 1.32 7.87
C ALA A 12 7.72 2.51 8.83
N GLY A 13 6.75 3.42 8.67
CA GLY A 13 6.66 4.64 9.48
C GLY A 13 6.34 4.37 10.95
N LEU A 14 5.40 3.47 11.23
CA LEU A 14 5.07 3.07 12.60
C LEU A 14 6.28 2.42 13.30
N TRP A 15 6.99 1.52 12.62
CA TRP A 15 8.19 0.90 13.18
C TRP A 15 9.38 1.87 13.29
N ALA A 16 9.46 2.90 12.44
CA ALA A 16 10.44 3.98 12.58
C ALA A 16 10.16 4.83 13.82
N ALA A 17 8.90 5.16 14.10
CA ALA A 17 8.54 5.85 15.33
C ALA A 17 8.93 5.05 16.59
N VAL A 18 8.59 3.76 16.60
CA VAL A 18 8.95 2.84 17.70
C VAL A 18 10.48 2.70 17.83
N GLY A 19 11.19 2.57 16.71
CA GLY A 19 12.66 2.49 16.68
C GLY A 19 13.33 3.74 17.24
N ALA A 20 12.83 4.91 16.86
CA ALA A 20 13.31 6.20 17.34
C ALA A 20 13.05 6.38 18.84
N ALA A 21 11.82 6.15 19.30
CA ALA A 21 11.46 6.24 20.71
C ALA A 21 12.34 5.34 21.59
N ARG A 22 12.56 4.09 21.17
CA ARG A 22 13.45 3.17 21.87
C ARG A 22 14.90 3.66 21.91
N LYS A 23 15.43 4.21 20.82
CA LYS A 23 16.81 4.71 20.81
C LYS A 23 16.96 5.95 21.71
N LEU A 24 15.98 6.84 21.72
CA LEU A 24 15.96 7.99 22.62
C LEU A 24 15.92 7.54 24.08
N SER A 25 15.09 6.56 24.45
CA SER A 25 15.03 6.04 25.82
C SER A 25 16.32 5.35 26.29
N GLN A 26 17.19 4.94 25.35
CA GLN A 26 18.50 4.34 25.63
C GLN A 26 19.62 5.38 25.68
N SER A 27 19.36 6.63 25.27
CA SER A 27 20.36 7.68 25.19
C SER A 27 20.37 8.45 26.52
N ASN A 28 21.56 8.63 27.12
CA ASN A 28 21.73 9.31 28.41
C ASN A 28 21.71 10.85 28.29
N GLU A 29 21.71 11.40 27.07
CA GLU A 29 21.61 12.84 26.83
C GLU A 29 20.16 13.31 26.79
N SER A 30 19.94 14.61 27.01
CA SER A 30 18.64 15.28 27.19
C SER A 30 17.62 14.98 26.08
N SER A 31 16.95 13.83 26.18
CA SER A 31 15.80 13.42 25.35
C SER A 31 14.72 14.48 25.30
N ASP A 32 14.64 15.33 26.33
CA ASP A 32 13.70 16.44 26.45
C ASP A 32 13.87 17.52 25.37
N GLN A 33 14.97 17.50 24.60
CA GLN A 33 15.21 18.43 23.50
C GLN A 33 14.86 17.86 22.12
N ILE A 34 14.51 16.58 22.00
CA ILE A 34 14.20 15.91 20.72
C ILE A 34 12.73 15.50 20.69
N GLU A 35 12.02 15.94 19.66
CA GLU A 35 10.64 15.55 19.39
C GLU A 35 10.60 14.58 18.20
N VAL A 36 9.88 13.46 18.35
CA VAL A 36 9.50 12.59 17.23
C VAL A 36 8.05 12.92 16.87
N LEU A 37 7.82 13.30 15.60
CA LEU A 37 6.50 13.60 15.05
C LEU A 37 6.21 12.70 13.84
N VAL A 38 5.10 11.96 13.89
CA VAL A 38 4.58 11.19 12.77
C VAL A 38 3.46 11.98 12.09
N VAL A 39 3.54 12.20 10.78
CA VAL A 39 2.45 12.77 9.99
C VAL A 39 1.80 11.65 9.19
N ASN A 40 0.49 11.46 9.33
CA ASN A 40 -0.25 10.45 8.60
C ASN A 40 -1.62 11.00 8.23
N ASN A 41 -2.15 10.67 7.06
CA ASN A 41 -3.44 11.21 6.61
C ASN A 41 -4.67 10.58 7.28
N ARG A 42 -4.47 9.71 8.27
CA ARG A 42 -5.51 8.99 9.02
C ARG A 42 -5.06 8.85 10.47
N PRO A 43 -5.99 8.74 11.43
CA PRO A 43 -5.65 8.56 12.85
C PRO A 43 -5.31 7.11 13.22
N PHE A 44 -5.09 6.23 12.24
CA PHE A 44 -4.76 4.82 12.44
C PHE A 44 -3.70 4.33 11.44
N HIS A 45 -2.95 3.32 11.87
CA HIS A 45 -2.19 2.44 11.00
C HIS A 45 -3.16 1.45 10.33
N SER A 46 -3.13 1.37 9.00
CA SER A 46 -3.84 0.33 8.25
C SER A 46 -2.92 -0.86 8.00
N VAL A 47 -3.37 -2.05 8.38
CA VAL A 47 -2.76 -3.33 8.01
C VAL A 47 -3.12 -3.62 6.55
N ARG A 48 -2.60 -2.80 5.63
CA ARG A 48 -2.98 -2.74 4.20
C ARG A 48 -2.99 -4.09 3.49
N VAL A 49 -2.13 -5.02 3.91
CA VAL A 49 -2.10 -6.39 3.36
C VAL A 49 -3.36 -7.20 3.65
N ARG A 50 -4.27 -6.73 4.52
CA ARG A 50 -5.55 -7.38 4.85
C ARG A 50 -6.75 -6.66 4.23
N ASN A 51 -6.54 -5.67 3.36
CA ASN A 51 -7.62 -4.89 2.75
C ASN A 51 -8.50 -5.71 1.78
N TYR A 52 -8.12 -6.95 1.46
CA TYR A 52 -8.94 -7.87 0.68
C TYR A 52 -10.09 -8.50 1.49
N GLU A 53 -10.01 -8.45 2.83
CA GLU A 53 -10.99 -9.04 3.74
C GLU A 53 -12.35 -8.32 3.69
N GLN A 54 -13.41 -9.00 4.13
CA GLN A 54 -14.76 -8.43 4.16
C GLN A 54 -14.94 -7.40 5.29
N ASP A 55 -14.47 -7.71 6.50
CA ASP A 55 -14.50 -6.80 7.65
C ASP A 55 -13.14 -6.14 7.83
N LEU A 56 -13.10 -4.81 7.67
CA LEU A 56 -11.89 -4.00 7.77
C LEU A 56 -11.74 -3.31 9.13
N ALA A 57 -12.69 -3.47 10.06
CA ALA A 57 -12.51 -2.98 11.42
C ALA A 57 -11.24 -3.55 12.09
N PRO A 58 -10.94 -4.87 12.03
CA PRO A 58 -9.75 -5.45 12.69
C PRO A 58 -8.43 -5.12 11.97
N THR A 59 -8.46 -4.42 10.83
CA THR A 59 -7.27 -4.02 10.07
C THR A 59 -6.80 -2.60 10.42
N ARG A 60 -7.52 -1.90 11.32
CA ARG A 60 -7.19 -0.55 11.78
C ARG A 60 -6.63 -0.61 13.19
N VAL A 61 -5.44 -0.05 13.36
CA VAL A 61 -4.81 0.11 14.67
C VAL A 61 -4.70 1.60 14.97
N PRO A 62 -5.46 2.16 15.93
CA PRO A 62 -5.37 3.57 16.28
C PRO A 62 -3.94 3.98 16.60
N LEU A 63 -3.50 5.12 16.05
CA LEU A 63 -2.13 5.60 16.28
C LEU A 63 -1.91 5.96 17.76
N ALA A 64 -2.93 6.54 18.40
CA ALA A 64 -2.90 6.88 19.82
C ALA A 64 -2.54 5.68 20.71
N ASP A 65 -3.13 4.51 20.44
CA ASP A 65 -2.90 3.29 21.23
C ASP A 65 -1.44 2.78 21.17
N VAL A 66 -0.70 3.16 20.13
CA VAL A 66 0.69 2.69 19.89
C VAL A 66 1.71 3.79 20.18
N LEU A 67 1.44 5.03 19.76
CA LEU A 67 2.39 6.14 19.78
C LEU A 67 2.36 6.93 21.09
N ASP A 68 1.18 7.13 21.69
CA ASP A 68 1.06 7.92 22.93
C ASP A 68 1.79 7.24 24.12
N PRO A 69 1.69 5.91 24.34
CA PRO A 69 2.40 5.23 25.43
C PRO A 69 3.92 5.30 25.34
N ILE A 70 4.47 5.56 24.15
CA ILE A 70 5.92 5.67 23.91
C ILE A 70 6.38 7.12 23.71
N GLY A 71 5.50 8.09 23.97
CA GLY A 71 5.82 9.53 23.93
C GLY A 71 6.06 10.08 22.52
N VAL A 72 5.60 9.41 21.47
CA VAL A 72 5.71 9.89 20.09
C VAL A 72 4.49 10.72 19.75
N LYS A 73 4.70 11.94 19.24
CA LYS A 73 3.60 12.78 18.77
C LYS A 73 3.16 12.36 17.37
N TRP A 74 1.90 12.60 17.06
CA TRP A 74 1.35 12.38 15.73
C TRP A 74 0.43 13.51 15.30
N LEU A 75 0.35 13.72 13.99
CA LEU A 75 -0.49 14.72 13.34
C LEU A 75 -1.26 14.04 12.21
N GLU A 76 -2.59 14.17 12.26
CA GLU A 76 -3.44 13.79 11.14
C GLU A 76 -3.41 14.87 10.05
N GLY A 77 -2.94 14.51 8.85
CA GLY A 77 -2.89 15.43 7.71
C GLY A 77 -2.28 14.86 6.45
N ASP A 78 -2.63 15.47 5.32
CA ASP A 78 -2.08 15.16 4.00
C ASP A 78 -0.76 15.88 3.79
N ILE A 79 0.27 15.14 3.39
CA ILE A 79 1.58 15.71 3.04
C ILE A 79 1.51 16.14 1.58
N LEU A 80 1.78 17.42 1.32
CA LEU A 80 1.68 18.02 -0.01
C LEU A 80 3.04 18.27 -0.66
N GLY A 81 4.04 18.60 0.17
CA GLY A 81 5.35 19.02 -0.29
C GLY A 81 6.46 18.68 0.68
N ILE A 82 7.64 18.36 0.15
CA ILE A 82 8.87 18.10 0.89
C ILE A 82 9.95 19.03 0.32
N ASP A 83 10.37 20.03 1.10
CA ASP A 83 11.47 20.93 0.77
C ASP A 83 12.73 20.50 1.53
N ILE A 84 13.71 20.01 0.77
CA ILE A 84 14.97 19.50 1.32
C ILE A 84 15.95 20.64 1.67
N ASP A 85 15.94 21.71 0.89
CA ASP A 85 16.84 22.85 1.08
C ASP A 85 16.45 23.65 2.33
N ARG A 86 15.14 23.89 2.51
CA ARG A 86 14.59 24.57 3.67
C ARG A 86 14.37 23.65 4.87
N ARG A 87 14.42 22.33 4.66
CA ARG A 87 14.16 21.28 5.66
C ARG A 87 12.77 21.42 6.28
N GLU A 88 11.78 21.55 5.40
CA GLU A 88 10.39 21.81 5.73
C GLU A 88 9.47 20.84 4.98
N VAL A 89 8.34 20.48 5.59
CA VAL A 89 7.29 19.67 4.95
C VAL A 89 5.97 20.42 5.04
N GLU A 90 5.29 20.55 3.91
CA GLU A 90 3.96 21.15 3.81
C GLU A 90 2.89 20.09 4.10
N VAL A 91 2.05 20.35 5.10
CA VAL A 91 1.00 19.44 5.57
C VAL A 91 -0.32 20.18 5.63
N ARG A 92 -1.37 19.58 5.09
CA ARG A 92 -2.76 20.05 5.25
C ARG A 92 -3.44 19.20 6.31
N SER A 93 -3.75 19.79 7.46
CA SER A 93 -4.47 19.15 8.57
C SER A 93 -5.87 19.76 8.72
N GLY A 94 -6.63 19.28 9.71
CA GLY A 94 -7.91 19.89 10.09
C GLY A 94 -7.80 21.36 10.54
N GLU A 95 -6.61 21.81 10.91
CA GLU A 95 -6.31 23.20 11.28
C GLU A 95 -5.90 24.08 10.08
N GLY A 96 -5.85 23.50 8.88
CA GLY A 96 -5.45 24.18 7.64
C GLY A 96 -4.04 23.81 7.19
N LEU A 97 -3.43 24.70 6.39
CA LEU A 97 -2.11 24.48 5.82
C LEU A 97 -1.01 24.85 6.82
N GLN A 98 -0.06 23.94 7.04
CA GLN A 98 1.04 24.09 7.98
C GLN A 98 2.36 23.71 7.32
N VAL A 99 3.44 24.38 7.74
CA VAL A 99 4.81 24.04 7.34
C VAL A 99 5.56 23.53 8.57
N ILE A 100 6.04 22.29 8.49
CA ILE A 100 6.67 21.59 9.60
C ILE A 100 8.17 21.49 9.35
N PRO A 101 9.01 22.23 10.11
CA PRO A 101 10.46 22.12 9.99
C PRO A 101 10.95 20.81 10.64
N TYR A 102 12.05 20.27 10.13
CA TYR A 102 12.68 19.06 10.67
C TYR A 102 14.21 19.19 10.76
N ALA A 103 14.79 18.53 11.77
CA ALA A 103 16.23 18.29 11.86
C ALA A 103 16.62 17.02 11.09
N ARG A 104 15.74 16.01 11.11
CA ARG A 104 15.84 14.77 10.32
C ARG A 104 14.48 14.34 9.79
N LEU A 105 14.49 13.71 8.61
CA LEU A 105 13.30 13.24 7.93
C LEU A 105 13.37 11.73 7.70
N VAL A 106 12.28 11.01 7.93
CA VAL A 106 12.09 9.63 7.48
C VAL A 106 10.92 9.59 6.49
N VAL A 107 11.22 9.27 5.22
CA VAL A 107 10.23 9.09 4.15
C VAL A 107 9.72 7.65 4.18
N ALA A 108 8.53 7.45 4.72
CA ALA A 108 7.88 6.13 4.87
C ALA A 108 6.43 6.13 4.34
N LEU A 109 6.22 6.86 3.25
CA LEU A 109 4.92 7.13 2.62
C LEU A 109 4.29 5.92 1.92
N GLY A 110 5.04 4.81 1.80
CA GLY A 110 4.57 3.58 1.17
C GLY A 110 4.50 3.67 -0.35
N SER A 111 3.60 2.87 -0.90
CA SER A 111 3.35 2.75 -2.34
C SER A 111 1.90 3.05 -2.70
N THR A 112 1.66 3.30 -3.98
CA THR A 112 0.34 3.49 -4.56
C THR A 112 0.13 2.52 -5.72
N LEU A 113 -1.09 2.02 -5.90
CA LEU A 113 -1.49 1.25 -7.08
C LEU A 113 -1.23 2.03 -8.37
N VAL A 114 -0.68 1.35 -9.37
CA VAL A 114 -0.48 1.92 -10.71
C VAL A 114 -1.78 1.78 -11.49
N HIS A 115 -2.32 2.91 -11.94
CA HIS A 115 -3.45 2.94 -12.86
C HIS A 115 -2.94 3.28 -14.27
N PRO A 116 -2.76 2.28 -15.17
CA PRO A 116 -2.43 2.56 -16.56
C PRO A 116 -3.59 3.26 -17.26
N ASN A 117 -3.29 3.96 -18.36
CA ASN A 117 -4.29 4.62 -19.19
C ASN A 117 -5.05 3.60 -20.07
N ILE A 118 -5.82 2.72 -19.42
CA ILE A 118 -6.75 1.79 -20.06
C ILE A 118 -8.13 2.43 -20.03
N PRO A 119 -8.82 2.57 -21.19
CA PRO A 119 -10.16 3.17 -21.25
C PRO A 119 -11.11 2.56 -20.23
N GLY A 120 -11.75 3.42 -19.45
CA GLY A 120 -12.75 3.07 -18.43
C GLY A 120 -12.21 2.40 -17.16
N LEU A 121 -10.93 2.03 -17.07
CA LEU A 121 -10.36 1.38 -15.88
C LEU A 121 -10.60 2.21 -14.62
N ALA A 122 -10.22 3.49 -14.61
CA ALA A 122 -10.38 4.35 -13.44
C ALA A 122 -11.86 4.61 -13.06
N ALA A 123 -12.78 4.52 -14.02
CA ALA A 123 -14.21 4.80 -13.80
C ALA A 123 -14.99 3.56 -13.34
N HIS A 124 -14.61 2.38 -13.82
CA HIS A 124 -15.43 1.16 -13.73
C HIS A 124 -14.74 0.00 -12.99
N SER A 125 -13.55 0.22 -12.43
CA SER A 125 -12.89 -0.78 -11.58
C SER A 125 -12.86 -0.38 -10.10
N PHE A 126 -12.61 -1.40 -9.29
CA PHE A 126 -12.34 -1.34 -7.87
C PHE A 126 -10.91 -1.80 -7.61
N ASP A 127 -10.43 -1.56 -6.41
CA ASP A 127 -9.16 -2.06 -5.93
C ASP A 127 -9.24 -2.28 -4.41
N VAL A 128 -8.18 -2.86 -3.84
CA VAL A 128 -8.02 -3.05 -2.40
C VAL A 128 -6.71 -2.42 -1.92
N ASP A 129 -6.22 -1.41 -2.64
CA ASP A 129 -4.95 -0.75 -2.37
C ASP A 129 -5.01 0.07 -1.10
N THR A 130 -6.08 0.84 -0.95
CA THR A 130 -6.38 1.65 0.23
C THR A 130 -7.59 1.10 0.96
N ILE A 131 -7.76 1.55 2.21
CA ILE A 131 -8.93 1.15 2.99
C ILE A 131 -10.23 1.68 2.37
N GLU A 132 -10.21 2.88 1.78
CA GLU A 132 -11.36 3.47 1.09
C GLU A 132 -11.66 2.73 -0.22
N GLY A 133 -10.64 2.27 -0.94
CA GLY A 133 -10.81 1.42 -2.13
C GLY A 133 -11.51 0.11 -1.77
N ALA A 134 -11.04 -0.55 -0.71
CA ALA A 134 -11.64 -1.78 -0.20
C ALA A 134 -13.06 -1.58 0.36
N GLU A 135 -13.32 -0.48 1.07
CA GLU A 135 -14.68 -0.11 1.51
C GLU A 135 -15.60 0.17 0.33
N LYS A 136 -15.12 0.87 -0.71
CA LYS A 136 -15.87 1.10 -1.95
C LYS A 136 -16.26 -0.22 -2.61
N LEU A 137 -15.33 -1.18 -2.68
CA LEU A 137 -15.62 -2.54 -3.16
C LEU A 137 -16.68 -3.23 -2.28
N GLN A 138 -16.54 -3.18 -0.95
CA GLN A 138 -17.51 -3.78 -0.03
C GLN A 138 -18.92 -3.20 -0.21
N GLN A 139 -19.04 -1.87 -0.30
CA GLN A 139 -20.33 -1.21 -0.55
C GLN A 139 -20.91 -1.57 -1.90
N HIS A 140 -20.08 -1.66 -2.95
CA HIS A 140 -20.51 -2.13 -4.26
C HIS A 140 -21.10 -3.54 -4.19
N LEU A 141 -20.39 -4.49 -3.58
CA LEU A 141 -20.86 -5.87 -3.44
C LEU A 141 -22.20 -5.92 -2.69
N LEU A 142 -22.33 -5.21 -1.57
CA LEU A 142 -23.59 -5.16 -0.80
C LEU A 142 -24.77 -4.55 -1.57
N ASN A 143 -24.50 -3.71 -2.57
CA ASN A 143 -25.53 -3.10 -3.41
C ASN A 143 -25.91 -3.96 -4.63
N LEU A 144 -25.13 -5.00 -4.97
CA LEU A 144 -25.44 -5.90 -6.08
C LEU A 144 -26.86 -6.48 -6.00
N PRO A 145 -27.39 -6.96 -4.85
CA PRO A 145 -28.76 -7.48 -4.76
C PRO A 145 -29.89 -6.49 -5.09
N SER A 146 -29.58 -5.18 -5.11
CA SER A 146 -30.51 -4.11 -5.51
C SER A 146 -30.21 -3.52 -6.89
N SER A 147 -29.10 -3.89 -7.52
CA SER A 147 -28.73 -3.42 -8.86
C SER A 147 -29.64 -4.00 -9.96
N ALA A 148 -29.55 -3.44 -11.18
CA ALA A 148 -30.23 -4.01 -12.33
C ALA A 148 -29.86 -5.49 -12.51
N ALA A 149 -30.88 -6.32 -12.76
CA ALA A 149 -30.67 -7.73 -13.09
C ALA A 149 -30.05 -7.85 -14.49
N GLY A 150 -29.17 -8.84 -14.66
CA GLY A 150 -28.51 -9.08 -15.93
C GLY A 150 -27.37 -10.09 -15.80
N PRO A 151 -26.82 -10.54 -16.94
CA PRO A 151 -25.61 -11.36 -16.93
C PRO A 151 -24.47 -10.60 -16.23
N GLY A 152 -23.57 -11.32 -15.57
CA GLY A 152 -22.41 -10.71 -14.92
C GLY A 152 -22.67 -10.12 -13.53
N ARG A 153 -23.93 -10.04 -13.06
CA ARG A 153 -24.28 -9.39 -11.77
C ARG A 153 -23.48 -9.91 -10.58
N TYR A 154 -23.30 -11.23 -10.47
CA TYR A 154 -22.51 -11.89 -9.42
C TYR A 154 -21.20 -12.46 -9.98
N VAL A 155 -20.70 -11.87 -11.06
CA VAL A 155 -19.42 -12.23 -11.67
C VAL A 155 -18.39 -11.17 -11.32
N ALA A 156 -17.24 -11.62 -10.81
CA ALA A 156 -16.09 -10.76 -10.55
C ALA A 156 -14.89 -11.16 -11.41
N VAL A 157 -14.21 -10.16 -11.97
CA VAL A 157 -12.91 -10.34 -12.63
C VAL A 157 -11.85 -9.61 -11.85
N VAL A 158 -10.84 -10.34 -11.39
CA VAL A 158 -9.64 -9.80 -10.73
C VAL A 158 -8.51 -9.77 -11.74
N ILE A 159 -7.91 -8.59 -11.96
CA ILE A 159 -6.88 -8.37 -12.96
C ILE A 159 -5.54 -8.12 -12.25
N GLY A 160 -4.57 -9.00 -12.49
CA GLY A 160 -3.24 -8.99 -11.87
C GLY A 160 -3.09 -10.14 -10.89
N ALA A 161 -2.32 -11.16 -11.24
CA ALA A 161 -2.09 -12.38 -10.46
C ALA A 161 -0.86 -12.29 -9.54
N GLY A 162 -0.59 -11.11 -8.98
CA GLY A 162 0.32 -10.94 -7.83
C GLY A 162 -0.34 -11.40 -6.53
N LEU A 163 0.35 -11.19 -5.38
CA LEU A 163 -0.15 -11.63 -4.06
C LEU A 163 -1.56 -11.08 -3.81
N THR A 164 -1.71 -9.76 -3.93
CA THR A 164 -2.99 -9.07 -3.68
C THR A 164 -4.13 -9.61 -4.55
N GLY A 165 -3.85 -9.90 -5.84
CA GLY A 165 -4.86 -10.44 -6.75
C GLY A 165 -5.27 -11.86 -6.39
N VAL A 166 -4.33 -12.71 -6.01
CA VAL A 166 -4.61 -14.07 -5.52
C VAL A 166 -5.45 -14.01 -4.23
N GLU A 167 -5.11 -13.13 -3.29
CA GLU A 167 -5.83 -12.99 -2.03
C GLU A 167 -7.28 -12.54 -2.24
N ILE A 168 -7.52 -11.45 -2.99
CA ILE A 168 -8.89 -10.99 -3.25
C ILE A 168 -9.69 -11.98 -4.10
N ALA A 169 -9.05 -12.64 -5.09
CA ALA A 169 -9.71 -13.69 -5.87
C ALA A 169 -10.11 -14.90 -5.01
N SER A 170 -9.39 -15.15 -3.91
CA SER A 170 -9.73 -16.21 -2.95
C SER A 170 -10.93 -15.86 -2.07
N GLU A 171 -11.09 -14.59 -1.69
CA GLU A 171 -12.18 -14.13 -0.83
C GLU A 171 -13.51 -13.91 -1.59
N LEU A 172 -13.43 -13.41 -2.82
CA LEU A 172 -14.62 -13.01 -3.60
C LEU A 172 -15.67 -14.12 -3.79
N PRO A 173 -15.33 -15.40 -3.99
CA PRO A 173 -16.33 -16.46 -4.09
C PRO A 173 -17.25 -16.52 -2.87
N GLY A 174 -16.68 -16.49 -1.66
CA GLY A 174 -17.45 -16.50 -0.41
C GLY A 174 -18.26 -15.23 -0.21
N ARG A 175 -17.65 -14.06 -0.47
CA ARG A 175 -18.33 -12.76 -0.36
C ARG A 175 -19.53 -12.66 -1.30
N LEU A 176 -19.39 -13.05 -2.56
CA LEU A 176 -20.47 -13.06 -3.55
C LEU A 176 -21.54 -14.11 -3.22
N ALA A 177 -21.16 -15.32 -2.79
CA ALA A 177 -22.11 -16.36 -2.41
C ALA A 177 -22.99 -15.94 -1.21
N SER A 178 -22.49 -15.08 -0.32
CA SER A 178 -23.27 -14.57 0.82
C SER A 178 -24.40 -13.61 0.44
N ILE A 179 -24.36 -13.05 -0.78
CA ILE A 179 -25.32 -12.04 -1.26
C ILE A 179 -26.09 -12.49 -2.52
N ALA A 180 -25.59 -13.50 -3.23
CA ALA A 180 -26.25 -14.04 -4.42
C ALA A 180 -27.49 -14.88 -4.02
N PRO A 181 -28.59 -14.84 -4.79
CA PRO A 181 -29.75 -15.69 -4.54
C PRO A 181 -29.43 -17.18 -4.66
N GLN A 182 -28.52 -17.52 -5.57
CA GLN A 182 -28.11 -18.87 -5.89
C GLN A 182 -26.58 -18.94 -6.01
N ALA A 183 -25.98 -20.03 -5.52
CA ALA A 183 -24.53 -20.18 -5.51
C ALA A 183 -23.96 -20.37 -6.94
N GLU A 184 -24.77 -20.94 -7.84
CA GLU A 184 -24.45 -21.14 -9.25
C GLU A 184 -24.35 -19.83 -10.06
N ASP A 185 -24.91 -18.72 -9.57
CA ASP A 185 -24.78 -17.41 -10.20
C ASP A 185 -23.39 -16.78 -10.00
N VAL A 186 -22.65 -17.28 -9.00
CA VAL A 186 -21.36 -16.73 -8.60
C VAL A 186 -20.25 -17.26 -9.49
N ARG A 187 -19.47 -16.34 -10.07
CA ARG A 187 -18.26 -16.68 -10.82
C ARG A 187 -17.15 -15.69 -10.52
N VAL A 188 -15.96 -16.20 -10.23
CA VAL A 188 -14.76 -15.37 -10.07
C VAL A 188 -13.72 -15.81 -11.09
N ILE A 189 -13.10 -14.83 -11.74
CA ILE A 189 -12.04 -15.03 -12.73
C ILE A 189 -10.80 -14.27 -12.27
N LEU A 190 -9.69 -14.98 -12.04
CA LEU A 190 -8.37 -14.38 -11.84
C LEU A 190 -7.63 -14.36 -13.16
N MET A 191 -7.28 -13.16 -13.61
CA MET A 191 -6.73 -12.90 -14.92
C MET A 191 -5.37 -12.20 -14.85
N ASP A 192 -4.45 -12.58 -15.73
CA ASP A 192 -3.16 -11.90 -15.87
C ASP A 192 -2.65 -11.96 -17.31
N ARG A 193 -1.81 -10.98 -17.68
CA ARG A 193 -1.12 -10.94 -18.97
C ARG A 193 -0.01 -12.00 -19.07
N SER A 194 0.49 -12.48 -17.92
CA SER A 194 1.56 -13.46 -17.82
C SER A 194 1.09 -14.82 -18.31
N LYS A 195 2.04 -15.63 -18.76
CA LYS A 195 1.75 -16.98 -19.29
C LYS A 195 1.25 -17.93 -18.21
N ILE A 196 1.68 -17.70 -16.97
CA ILE A 196 1.35 -18.51 -15.79
C ILE A 196 0.80 -17.58 -14.71
N ILE A 197 -0.36 -17.92 -14.15
CA ILE A 197 -0.95 -17.20 -13.01
C ILE A 197 -0.07 -17.41 -11.77
N ALA A 198 0.21 -16.33 -11.04
CA ALA A 198 1.01 -16.34 -9.82
C ALA A 198 2.45 -16.87 -10.01
N GLU A 199 3.02 -16.77 -11.22
CA GLU A 199 4.39 -17.22 -11.51
C GLU A 199 5.43 -16.61 -10.58
N ALA A 200 5.26 -15.33 -10.20
CA ALA A 200 6.14 -14.62 -9.29
C ALA A 200 6.21 -15.24 -7.87
N MET A 201 5.30 -16.17 -7.53
CA MET A 201 5.30 -16.89 -6.24
C MET A 201 6.22 -18.11 -6.22
N GLY A 202 6.85 -18.44 -7.34
CA GLY A 202 7.81 -19.53 -7.44
C GLY A 202 7.21 -20.86 -6.98
N GLU A 203 7.84 -21.50 -6.00
CA GLU A 203 7.44 -22.82 -5.50
C GLU A 203 6.03 -22.89 -4.90
N ALA A 204 5.43 -21.75 -4.53
CA ALA A 204 4.06 -21.71 -4.03
C ALA A 204 3.00 -21.76 -5.14
N GLN A 205 3.37 -21.55 -6.41
CA GLN A 205 2.41 -21.47 -7.52
C GLN A 205 1.50 -22.71 -7.65
N PRO A 206 1.99 -23.97 -7.57
CA PRO A 206 1.12 -25.14 -7.67
C PRO A 206 0.09 -25.22 -6.54
N VAL A 207 0.45 -24.76 -5.34
CA VAL A 207 -0.47 -24.72 -4.19
C VAL A 207 -1.54 -23.65 -4.41
N ILE A 208 -1.16 -22.50 -4.96
CA ILE A 208 -2.11 -21.43 -5.33
C ILE A 208 -3.10 -21.94 -6.37
N GLU A 209 -2.65 -22.64 -7.41
CA GLU A 209 -3.52 -23.20 -8.44
C GLU A 209 -4.52 -24.21 -7.86
N GLN A 210 -4.07 -25.09 -6.96
CA GLN A 210 -4.95 -26.02 -6.24
C GLN A 210 -5.99 -25.28 -5.37
N ALA A 211 -5.59 -24.22 -4.67
CA ALA A 211 -6.51 -23.40 -3.88
C ALA A 211 -7.55 -22.69 -4.76
N MET A 212 -7.14 -22.12 -5.90
CA MET A 212 -8.03 -21.50 -6.88
C MET A 212 -9.04 -22.51 -7.43
N ALA A 213 -8.60 -23.73 -7.75
CA ALA A 213 -9.48 -24.80 -8.19
C ALA A 213 -10.49 -25.22 -7.11
N ALA A 214 -10.05 -25.36 -5.85
CA ALA A 214 -10.92 -25.70 -4.73
C ALA A 214 -12.00 -24.64 -4.48
N LEU A 215 -11.66 -23.36 -4.68
CA LEU A 215 -12.57 -22.22 -4.60
C LEU A 215 -13.38 -21.98 -5.88
N ARG A 216 -13.18 -22.80 -6.92
CA ARG A 216 -13.80 -22.67 -8.25
C ARG A 216 -13.54 -21.31 -8.92
N VAL A 217 -12.38 -20.72 -8.64
CA VAL A 217 -11.90 -19.52 -9.32
C VAL A 217 -11.34 -19.92 -10.68
N ALA A 218 -11.88 -19.35 -11.75
CA ALA A 218 -11.37 -19.58 -13.09
C ALA A 218 -10.06 -18.82 -13.30
N LEU A 219 -9.03 -19.51 -13.79
CA LEU A 219 -7.75 -18.89 -14.12
C LEU A 219 -7.68 -18.54 -15.60
N LYS A 220 -7.33 -17.30 -15.92
CA LYS A 220 -7.18 -16.82 -17.31
C LYS A 220 -5.83 -16.12 -17.50
N ALA A 221 -4.83 -16.90 -17.91
CA ALA A 221 -3.51 -16.41 -18.27
C ALA A 221 -3.49 -15.84 -19.70
N ASN A 222 -2.40 -15.14 -20.07
CA ASN A 222 -2.19 -14.53 -21.38
C ASN A 222 -3.31 -13.57 -21.82
N ALA A 223 -3.97 -12.91 -20.86
CA ALA A 223 -5.11 -12.05 -21.14
C ALA A 223 -4.80 -10.60 -20.75
N ALA A 224 -4.81 -9.73 -21.77
CA ALA A 224 -4.61 -8.30 -21.61
C ALA A 224 -5.94 -7.56 -21.74
N VAL A 225 -6.22 -6.64 -20.82
CA VAL A 225 -7.41 -5.79 -20.86
C VAL A 225 -7.21 -4.69 -21.89
N LYS A 226 -8.19 -4.54 -22.79
CA LYS A 226 -8.27 -3.44 -23.75
C LYS A 226 -9.07 -2.27 -23.21
N GLN A 227 -10.22 -2.55 -22.60
CA GLN A 227 -11.04 -1.54 -21.92
C GLN A 227 -11.92 -2.17 -20.84
N VAL A 228 -12.34 -1.34 -19.88
CA VAL A 228 -13.32 -1.68 -18.84
C VAL A 228 -14.56 -0.84 -19.07
N THR A 229 -15.73 -1.45 -18.99
CA THR A 229 -17.03 -0.77 -19.15
C THR A 229 -17.86 -0.96 -17.88
N ASP A 230 -19.02 -0.32 -17.81
CA ASP A 230 -20.01 -0.52 -16.76
C ASP A 230 -20.62 -1.94 -16.74
N LYS A 231 -20.40 -2.74 -17.80
CA LYS A 231 -20.94 -4.10 -17.95
C LYS A 231 -19.89 -5.21 -17.80
N GLY A 232 -18.61 -4.86 -17.78
CA GLY A 232 -17.52 -5.84 -17.69
C GLY A 232 -16.25 -5.38 -18.39
N ILE A 233 -15.57 -6.30 -19.06
CA ILE A 233 -14.29 -6.04 -19.71
C ILE A 233 -14.24 -6.51 -21.16
N GLU A 234 -13.52 -5.77 -21.99
CA GLU A 234 -13.09 -6.20 -23.32
C GLU A 234 -11.59 -6.51 -23.27
N LEU A 235 -11.21 -7.67 -23.81
CA LEU A 235 -9.83 -8.10 -23.91
C LEU A 235 -9.20 -7.67 -25.24
N ALA A 236 -7.87 -7.72 -25.30
CA ALA A 236 -7.11 -7.32 -26.48
C ALA A 236 -7.42 -8.16 -27.74
N ASP A 237 -7.88 -9.40 -27.56
CA ASP A 237 -8.32 -10.30 -28.63
C ASP A 237 -9.79 -10.08 -29.05
N GLY A 238 -10.51 -9.17 -28.39
CA GLY A 238 -11.91 -8.86 -28.64
C GLY A 238 -12.91 -9.70 -27.84
N GLU A 239 -12.45 -10.61 -26.97
CA GLU A 239 -13.34 -11.33 -26.05
C GLU A 239 -14.00 -10.35 -25.07
N MET A 240 -15.31 -10.48 -24.89
CA MET A 240 -16.09 -9.73 -23.91
C MET A 240 -16.42 -10.62 -22.72
N ILE A 241 -16.19 -10.12 -21.51
CA ILE A 241 -16.56 -10.79 -20.26
C ILE A 241 -17.50 -9.90 -19.48
N ASP A 242 -18.76 -10.32 -19.36
CA ASP A 242 -19.76 -9.64 -18.53
C ASP A 242 -19.43 -9.83 -17.05
N ALA A 243 -19.21 -8.72 -16.34
CA ALA A 243 -18.89 -8.71 -14.92
C ALA A 243 -19.28 -7.37 -14.30
N ALA A 244 -20.14 -7.40 -13.28
CA ALA A 244 -20.50 -6.21 -12.53
C ALA A 244 -19.38 -5.77 -11.56
N THR A 245 -18.41 -6.65 -11.29
CA THR A 245 -17.28 -6.35 -10.40
C THR A 245 -15.96 -6.59 -11.13
N VAL A 246 -15.20 -5.51 -11.35
CA VAL A 246 -13.84 -5.60 -11.91
C VAL A 246 -12.86 -5.06 -10.88
N VAL A 247 -11.93 -5.89 -10.42
CA VAL A 247 -10.93 -5.52 -9.41
C VAL A 247 -9.55 -5.44 -10.06
N TRP A 248 -8.90 -4.29 -9.96
CA TRP A 248 -7.57 -4.04 -10.49
C TRP A 248 -6.48 -4.23 -9.42
N CYS A 249 -5.48 -5.03 -9.74
CA CYS A 249 -4.33 -5.35 -8.89
C CYS A 249 -3.00 -5.25 -9.68
N GLY A 250 -2.95 -4.40 -10.71
CA GLY A 250 -1.89 -4.39 -11.73
C GLY A 250 -0.57 -3.71 -11.35
N GLY A 251 -0.12 -3.88 -10.10
CA GLY A 251 1.20 -3.45 -9.62
C GLY A 251 1.22 -2.10 -8.91
N MET A 252 2.31 -1.84 -8.21
CA MET A 252 2.46 -0.66 -7.35
C MET A 252 3.75 0.09 -7.67
N ARG A 253 3.79 1.37 -7.31
CA ARG A 253 4.99 2.20 -7.35
C ARG A 253 5.13 2.97 -6.04
N ALA A 254 6.35 3.41 -5.72
CA ALA A 254 6.59 4.26 -4.57
C ALA A 254 5.75 5.55 -4.65
N ASN A 255 5.42 6.11 -3.50
CA ASN A 255 4.61 7.32 -3.40
C ASN A 255 5.20 8.46 -4.28
N PRO A 256 4.39 9.17 -5.08
CA PRO A 256 4.86 10.24 -5.97
C PRO A 256 5.63 11.38 -5.26
N LEU A 257 5.44 11.60 -3.96
CA LEU A 257 6.22 12.59 -3.21
C LEU A 257 7.73 12.30 -3.19
N THR A 258 8.14 11.05 -3.43
CA THR A 258 9.55 10.71 -3.68
C THR A 258 10.14 11.48 -4.87
N GLU A 259 9.29 11.95 -5.81
CA GLU A 259 9.71 12.70 -6.98
C GLU A 259 10.30 14.07 -6.65
N GLN A 260 9.94 14.63 -5.50
CA GLN A 260 10.38 15.94 -5.01
C GLN A 260 11.80 15.91 -4.42
N LEU A 261 12.36 14.72 -4.16
CA LEU A 261 13.73 14.58 -3.71
C LEU A 261 14.65 14.51 -4.93
N ALA A 262 15.64 15.40 -4.99
CA ALA A 262 16.58 15.55 -6.11
C ALA A 262 17.64 14.43 -6.15
N VAL A 263 17.19 13.17 -6.23
CA VAL A 263 18.03 11.97 -6.31
C VAL A 263 17.53 11.03 -7.41
N ASN A 264 18.44 10.25 -7.98
CA ASN A 264 18.10 9.27 -9.01
C ASN A 264 17.33 8.09 -8.39
N ARG A 265 16.05 7.98 -8.73
CA ARG A 265 15.17 6.88 -8.32
C ARG A 265 15.26 5.72 -9.30
N ASP A 266 14.81 4.54 -8.88
CA ASP A 266 14.60 3.44 -9.82
C ASP A 266 13.27 3.56 -10.59
N GLU A 267 13.00 2.60 -11.46
CA GLU A 267 11.80 2.56 -12.30
C GLU A 267 10.49 2.48 -11.51
N LEU A 268 10.54 2.02 -10.25
CA LEU A 268 9.41 1.98 -9.34
C LEU A 268 9.27 3.27 -8.51
N GLY A 269 10.14 4.26 -8.73
CA GLY A 269 10.15 5.54 -8.00
C GLY A 269 10.83 5.48 -6.64
N ARG A 270 11.56 4.41 -6.32
CA ARG A 270 12.15 4.22 -5.00
C ARG A 270 13.44 4.99 -4.84
N LEU A 271 13.64 5.56 -3.64
CA LEU A 271 14.82 6.31 -3.24
C LEU A 271 15.99 5.35 -2.94
N PRO A 272 17.17 5.52 -3.54
CA PRO A 272 18.34 4.71 -3.19
C PRO A 272 18.80 5.07 -1.78
N VAL A 273 19.05 4.05 -0.96
CA VAL A 273 19.53 4.24 0.42
C VAL A 273 20.86 3.52 0.66
N ASP A 274 21.64 3.99 1.63
CA ASP A 274 22.80 3.28 2.17
C ASP A 274 22.38 2.19 3.19
N ASP A 275 23.34 1.45 3.72
CA ASP A 275 23.11 0.38 4.71
C ASP A 275 22.52 0.90 6.03
N CYS A 276 22.57 2.21 6.26
CA CYS A 276 21.96 2.89 7.39
C CYS A 276 20.55 3.42 7.08
N LEU A 277 20.02 3.16 5.88
CA LEU A 277 18.74 3.66 5.35
C LEU A 277 18.68 5.16 5.11
N ARG A 278 19.83 5.84 5.06
CA ARG A 278 19.92 7.24 4.65
C ARG A 278 19.86 7.32 3.13
N VAL A 279 19.10 8.27 2.61
CA VAL A 279 18.96 8.50 1.17
C VAL A 279 20.30 8.96 0.61
N GLN A 280 20.80 8.25 -0.39
CA GLN A 280 22.09 8.55 -1.00
C GLN A 280 22.08 9.96 -1.59
N GLY A 281 23.03 10.80 -1.17
CA GLY A 281 23.13 12.20 -1.56
C GLY A 281 22.43 13.19 -0.63
N LEU A 282 21.68 12.74 0.39
CA LEU A 282 20.96 13.60 1.33
C LEU A 282 21.36 13.28 2.78
N ALA A 283 22.09 14.19 3.44
CA ALA A 283 22.73 13.93 4.74
C ALA A 283 21.76 13.75 5.92
N ASN A 284 20.52 14.24 5.81
CA ASN A 284 19.53 14.33 6.89
C ASN A 284 18.19 13.65 6.57
N VAL A 285 18.15 12.85 5.50
CA VAL A 285 16.93 12.21 5.00
C VAL A 285 17.13 10.71 4.95
N PHE A 286 16.20 9.98 5.55
CA PHE A 286 16.12 8.53 5.55
C PHE A 286 14.89 8.10 4.77
N ALA A 287 14.90 6.88 4.22
CA ALA A 287 13.73 6.30 3.58
C ALA A 287 13.58 4.84 3.99
N ALA A 288 12.34 4.38 4.13
CA ALA A 288 12.03 3.01 4.53
C ALA A 288 10.77 2.47 3.86
N GLY A 289 10.65 1.14 3.86
CA GLY A 289 9.54 0.43 3.24
C GLY A 289 9.52 0.62 1.73
N ASP A 290 8.33 0.72 1.16
CA ASP A 290 8.15 0.76 -0.29
C ASP A 290 8.75 2.01 -0.96
N CYS A 291 9.04 3.08 -0.21
CA CYS A 291 9.76 4.24 -0.74
C CYS A 291 11.26 4.00 -0.90
N ALA A 292 11.83 2.98 -0.26
CA ALA A 292 13.26 2.74 -0.22
C ALA A 292 13.69 1.61 -1.17
N ARG A 293 14.81 1.84 -1.84
CA ARG A 293 15.56 0.82 -2.57
C ARG A 293 16.84 0.53 -1.79
N LEU A 294 16.75 -0.45 -0.89
CA LEU A 294 17.92 -1.02 -0.23
C LEU A 294 18.45 -2.17 -1.09
N LEU A 295 19.77 -2.31 -1.19
CA LEU A 295 20.39 -3.49 -1.78
C LEU A 295 20.71 -4.50 -0.68
N VAL A 296 20.21 -5.72 -0.82
CA VAL A 296 20.52 -6.87 0.05
C VAL A 296 21.27 -7.88 -0.81
N ASP A 297 22.53 -8.13 -0.49
CA ASP A 297 23.45 -8.98 -1.28
C ASP A 297 23.47 -8.59 -2.78
N GLY A 298 23.49 -7.28 -3.05
CA GLY A 298 23.50 -6.71 -4.40
C GLY A 298 22.15 -6.72 -5.12
N ARG A 299 21.08 -7.24 -4.51
CA ARG A 299 19.73 -7.29 -5.09
C ARG A 299 18.81 -6.25 -4.44
N PRO A 300 18.01 -5.51 -5.21
CA PRO A 300 17.02 -4.61 -4.63
C PRO A 300 16.02 -5.35 -3.73
N SER A 301 15.72 -4.76 -2.58
CA SER A 301 14.59 -5.17 -1.73
C SER A 301 13.29 -5.18 -2.53
N VAL A 302 12.33 -6.01 -2.11
CA VAL A 302 10.97 -5.99 -2.67
C VAL A 302 10.07 -5.05 -1.87
N MET A 303 9.05 -4.50 -2.52
CA MET A 303 8.00 -3.69 -1.86
C MET A 303 7.06 -4.63 -1.12
N SER A 304 7.23 -4.72 0.21
CA SER A 304 6.44 -5.63 1.05
C SER A 304 6.42 -5.19 2.51
N CYS A 305 5.39 -5.61 3.25
CA CYS A 305 5.32 -5.41 4.69
C CYS A 305 6.45 -6.14 5.43
N GLN A 306 6.89 -7.30 4.92
CA GLN A 306 7.98 -8.09 5.48
C GLN A 306 9.30 -7.31 5.48
N GLN A 307 9.60 -6.57 4.42
CA GLN A 307 10.79 -5.71 4.34
C GLN A 307 10.57 -4.37 5.05
N SER A 308 9.37 -3.82 4.97
CA SER A 308 9.03 -2.52 5.57
C SER A 308 9.21 -2.48 7.08
N ARG A 309 8.85 -3.54 7.81
CA ARG A 309 8.95 -3.59 9.27
C ARG A 309 10.40 -3.48 9.79
N PRO A 310 11.36 -4.33 9.38
CA PRO A 310 12.75 -4.17 9.79
C PRO A 310 13.35 -2.85 9.28
N MET A 311 13.08 -2.45 8.04
CA MET A 311 13.55 -1.16 7.53
C MET A 311 13.10 0.01 8.40
N GLY A 312 11.81 0.08 8.74
CA GLY A 312 11.28 1.09 9.64
C GLY A 312 12.03 1.13 10.96
N ARG A 313 12.17 -0.02 11.63
CA ARG A 313 12.86 -0.13 12.92
C ARG A 313 14.30 0.39 12.87
N TYR A 314 15.06 0.03 11.82
CA TYR A 314 16.44 0.49 11.66
C TYR A 314 16.51 1.97 11.28
N ALA A 315 15.64 2.46 10.39
CA ALA A 315 15.61 3.88 10.03
C ALA A 315 15.33 4.76 11.25
N GLY A 316 14.38 4.36 12.10
CA GLY A 316 14.08 5.03 13.38
C GLY A 316 15.26 5.04 14.35
N HIS A 317 15.99 3.92 14.47
CA HIS A 317 17.18 3.86 15.30
C HIS A 317 18.32 4.75 14.77
N ASN A 318 18.56 4.68 13.47
CA ASN A 318 19.68 5.34 12.82
C ASN A 318 19.45 6.84 12.72
N VAL A 319 18.21 7.30 12.52
CA VAL A 319 17.90 8.74 12.46
C VAL A 319 18.16 9.43 13.80
N VAL A 320 17.90 8.75 14.93
CA VAL A 320 18.25 9.26 16.26
C VAL A 320 19.77 9.21 16.47
N SER A 321 20.41 8.13 16.04
CA SER A 321 21.87 7.98 16.18
C SER A 321 22.63 9.05 15.38
N ASP A 322 22.21 9.32 14.15
CA ASP A 322 22.79 10.37 13.29
C ASP A 322 22.48 11.80 13.77
N LEU A 323 21.42 11.98 14.57
CA LEU A 323 21.13 13.28 15.18
C LEU A 323 22.01 13.55 16.41
N LEU A 324 22.35 12.51 17.17
CA LEU A 324 23.10 12.61 18.43
C LEU A 324 24.62 12.49 18.27
N TRP A 325 25.11 11.90 17.17
CA TRP A 325 26.52 11.57 16.93
C TRP A 325 26.94 11.98 15.52
#